data_AF-A0A1I5PY27-F1
#
_entry.id   AF-A0A1I5PY27-F1
#
_cell.length_a   1.000
_cell.length_b   1.000
_cell.length_c   1.000
_cell.angle_alpha   90.00
_cell.angle_beta   90.00
_cell.angle_gamma   90.00
#
_symmetry.space_group_name_H-M   'P 1'
#
loop_
_entity.id
_entity.type
_entity.pdbx_description
1 polymer ?
#
loop_
_entity_poly.entity_id
_entity_poly.type
_entity_poly.pdbx_seq_one_letter_code
_entity_poly.pdbx_strand_id
1 'polypeptide(L)'
;MPRIKHQRAYREGLTTLPDWRITCFFIDRTRRGEGVAAAALGGALGEIAHLGGGMVESYPEDTQGRTVAGAFLHNGTLAMFEKQGFVRNRRIGKHRWVVEKMVSPAIVAGD
;
A
#
# COMPACT_ATOMS: atom_id res chain seq x y z
N MET A 1 11.69 7.68 -8.98
CA MET A 1 10.60 6.90 -8.34
C MET A 1 10.34 5.64 -9.15
N PRO A 2 10.20 4.44 -8.54
CA PRO A 2 9.94 3.21 -9.28
C PRO A 2 8.64 3.28 -10.10
N ARG A 3 8.62 2.60 -11.25
CA ARG A 3 7.53 2.67 -12.23
C ARG A 3 6.25 1.99 -11.71
N ILE A 4 5.14 2.73 -11.69
CA ILE A 4 3.80 2.19 -11.40
C ILE A 4 3.37 1.24 -12.53
N LYS A 5 3.01 0.00 -12.19
CA LYS A 5 2.38 -0.92 -13.15
C LYS A 5 1.00 -0.36 -13.53
N HIS A 6 0.64 -0.41 -14.81
CA HIS A 6 -0.58 0.21 -15.36
C HIS A 6 -0.63 1.74 -15.26
N GLN A 7 0.51 2.41 -15.49
CA GLN A 7 0.66 3.86 -15.37
C GLN A 7 -0.37 4.69 -16.17
N ARG A 8 -0.76 4.24 -17.37
CA ARG A 8 -1.78 4.93 -18.17
C ARG A 8 -3.12 4.97 -17.44
N ALA A 9 -3.64 3.80 -17.04
CA ALA A 9 -4.89 3.70 -16.28
C ALA A 9 -4.82 4.41 -14.93
N TYR A 10 -3.66 4.39 -14.26
CA TYR A 10 -3.44 5.16 -13.04
C TYR A 10 -3.64 6.67 -13.26
N ARG A 11 -3.04 7.22 -14.33
CA ARG A 11 -3.10 8.64 -14.67
C ARG A 11 -4.49 9.08 -15.15
N GLU A 12 -5.18 8.25 -15.91
CA GLU A 12 -6.52 8.56 -16.43
C GLU A 12 -7.54 8.84 -15.29
N GLY A 13 -7.39 8.17 -14.14
CA GLY A 13 -8.24 8.39 -12.97
C GLY A 13 -7.60 9.20 -11.82
N LEU A 14 -6.45 9.83 -12.05
CA LEU A 14 -5.74 10.58 -11.00
C LEU A 14 -6.32 12.00 -10.87
N THR A 15 -6.90 12.31 -9.72
CA THR A 15 -7.43 13.65 -9.41
C THR A 15 -6.47 14.46 -8.54
N THR A 16 -5.90 13.82 -7.52
CA THR A 16 -4.97 14.45 -6.55
C THR A 16 -3.80 13.51 -6.30
N LEU A 17 -2.59 14.07 -6.19
CA LEU A 17 -1.41 13.27 -5.84
C LEU A 17 -1.43 12.94 -4.35
N PRO A 18 -1.04 11.72 -3.95
CA PRO A 18 -0.86 11.39 -2.55
C PRO A 18 0.43 12.02 -2.00
N ASP A 19 0.46 12.27 -0.71
CA ASP A 19 1.65 12.72 0.03
C ASP A 19 2.69 11.59 0.11
N TRP A 20 2.23 10.36 0.30
CA TRP A 20 3.07 9.17 0.49
C TRP A 20 2.69 8.04 -0.45
N ARG A 21 3.68 7.25 -0.87
CA ARG A 21 3.46 6.02 -1.64
C ARG A 21 4.21 4.84 -1.05
N ILE A 22 3.49 3.77 -0.74
CA ILE A 22 4.08 2.48 -0.40
C ILE A 22 4.26 1.67 -1.69
N THR A 23 5.49 1.60 -2.19
CA THR A 23 5.76 1.11 -3.55
C THR A 23 6.13 -0.37 -3.63
N CYS A 24 6.76 -0.95 -2.61
CA CYS A 24 7.01 -2.40 -2.54
C CYS A 24 7.39 -2.85 -1.11
N PHE A 25 7.25 -4.14 -0.86
CA PHE A 25 7.80 -4.87 0.29
C PHE A 25 8.78 -5.92 -0.23
N PHE A 26 10.02 -5.86 0.22
CA PHE A 26 10.99 -6.91 0.00
C PHE A 26 11.08 -7.78 1.25
N ILE A 27 10.67 -9.04 1.12
CA ILE A 27 10.74 -10.04 2.19
C ILE A 27 11.66 -11.18 1.73
N ASP A 28 12.61 -11.53 2.59
CA ASP A 28 13.48 -12.69 2.38
C ASP A 28 12.62 -13.93 2.08
N ARG A 29 13.06 -14.76 1.13
CA ARG A 29 12.29 -15.91 0.68
C ARG A 29 11.91 -16.86 1.82
N THR A 30 12.79 -17.03 2.81
CA THR A 30 12.58 -17.92 3.95
C THR A 30 11.57 -17.38 4.95
N ARG A 31 11.27 -16.07 4.91
CA ARG A 31 10.39 -15.36 5.85
C ARG A 31 9.03 -14.99 5.26
N ARG A 32 8.75 -15.44 4.04
CA ARG A 32 7.46 -15.18 3.37
C ARG A 32 6.34 -15.97 4.04
N GLY A 33 5.14 -15.39 4.09
CA GLY A 33 3.97 -16.02 4.72
C GLY A 33 3.89 -15.80 6.23
N GLU A 34 4.93 -15.29 6.88
CA GLU A 34 4.96 -15.02 8.32
C GLU A 34 4.38 -13.66 8.71
N GLY A 35 3.69 -12.96 7.80
CA GLY A 35 3.09 -11.65 8.09
C GLY A 35 4.09 -10.47 8.15
N VAL A 36 5.36 -10.66 7.80
CA VAL A 36 6.40 -9.61 7.82
C VAL A 36 6.00 -8.36 7.03
N ALA A 37 5.38 -8.54 5.85
CA ALA A 37 4.91 -7.40 5.06
C ALA A 37 3.83 -6.59 5.79
N ALA A 38 2.91 -7.26 6.51
CA ALA A 38 1.87 -6.59 7.28
C ALA A 38 2.47 -5.78 8.46
N ALA A 39 3.48 -6.34 9.14
CA ALA A 39 4.22 -5.63 10.16
C ALA A 39 4.96 -4.41 9.59
N ALA A 40 5.63 -4.58 8.44
CA ALA A 40 6.32 -3.48 7.76
C ALA A 40 5.36 -2.36 7.32
N LEU A 41 4.16 -2.69 6.83
CA LEU A 41 3.14 -1.71 6.52
C LEU A 41 2.71 -0.95 7.78
N GLY A 42 2.45 -1.64 8.89
CA GLY A 42 2.12 -1.00 10.16
C GLY A 42 3.20 -0.02 10.63
N GLY A 43 4.46 -0.44 10.60
CA GLY A 43 5.60 0.42 10.95
C GLY A 43 5.72 1.65 10.03
N ALA A 44 5.58 1.46 8.71
CA ALA A 44 5.62 2.57 7.77
C ALA A 44 4.49 3.59 8.02
N LEU A 45 3.28 3.15 8.35
CA LEU A 45 2.16 4.03 8.69
C LEU A 45 2.42 4.80 9.99
N GLY A 46 3.03 4.15 10.98
CA GLY A 46 3.44 4.80 12.22
C GLY A 46 4.47 5.91 11.97
N GLU A 47 5.47 5.64 11.14
CA GLU A 47 6.48 6.64 10.78
C GLU A 47 5.88 7.79 9.95
N ILE A 48 4.98 7.49 9.02
CA ILE A 48 4.24 8.53 8.30
C ILE A 48 3.46 9.43 9.25
N ALA A 49 2.78 8.86 10.27
CA ALA A 49 2.10 9.66 11.29
C ALA A 49 3.08 10.54 12.07
N HIS A 50 4.22 10.00 12.48
CA HIS A 50 5.26 10.75 13.18
C HIS A 50 5.82 11.92 12.35
N LEU A 51 5.94 11.74 11.04
CA LEU A 51 6.39 12.76 10.09
C LEU A 51 5.30 13.77 9.68
N GLY A 52 4.14 13.77 10.35
CA GLY A 52 3.05 14.73 10.11
C GLY A 52 1.87 14.20 9.30
N GLY A 53 1.85 12.90 9.00
CA GLY A 53 0.71 12.24 8.34
C GLY A 53 0.57 12.59 6.85
N GLY A 54 -0.63 12.39 6.32
CA GLY A 54 -0.98 12.66 4.93
C GLY A 54 -1.71 11.50 4.25
N MET A 55 -2.06 11.70 2.98
CA MET A 55 -2.65 10.68 2.13
C MET A 55 -1.59 9.66 1.70
N VAL A 56 -1.80 8.40 2.06
CA VAL A 56 -0.94 7.28 1.70
C VAL A 56 -1.60 6.44 0.62
N GLU A 57 -0.89 6.18 -0.48
CA GLU A 57 -1.37 5.39 -1.61
C GLU A 57 -0.53 4.12 -1.83
N SER A 58 -1.15 3.03 -2.30
CA SER A 58 -0.46 1.82 -2.76
C SER A 58 -1.21 1.14 -3.92
N TYR A 59 -0.58 0.12 -4.51
CA TYR A 59 -1.08 -0.59 -5.70
C TYR A 59 -1.13 -2.13 -5.55
N PRO A 60 -1.82 -2.66 -4.52
CA PRO A 60 -1.81 -4.09 -4.22
C PRO A 60 -2.57 -4.93 -5.26
N GLU A 61 -2.27 -6.23 -5.25
CA GLU A 61 -2.99 -7.24 -6.03
C GLU A 61 -4.13 -7.85 -5.19
N ASP A 62 -5.30 -8.01 -5.80
CA ASP A 62 -6.42 -8.76 -5.26
C ASP A 62 -6.21 -10.26 -5.52
N THR A 63 -6.06 -11.01 -4.43
CA THR A 63 -5.80 -12.45 -4.44
C THR A 63 -7.01 -13.28 -4.01
N GLN A 64 -8.18 -12.66 -3.81
CA GLN A 64 -9.36 -13.38 -3.33
C GLN A 64 -9.72 -14.54 -4.26
N GLY A 65 -9.83 -15.75 -3.69
CA GLY A 65 -10.17 -16.98 -4.42
C GLY A 65 -9.10 -17.47 -5.40
N ARG A 66 -7.86 -16.98 -5.32
CA ARG A 66 -6.82 -17.25 -6.34
C ARG A 66 -5.42 -17.40 -5.73
N THR A 67 -4.68 -18.38 -6.22
CA THR A 67 -3.23 -18.47 -6.00
C THR A 67 -2.51 -17.52 -6.95
N VAL A 68 -1.67 -16.64 -6.42
CA VAL A 68 -0.92 -15.63 -7.19
C VAL A 68 0.57 -15.83 -6.96
N ALA A 69 1.35 -15.87 -8.05
CA ALA A 69 2.79 -16.01 -7.94
C ALA A 69 3.40 -14.81 -7.17
N GLY A 70 4.38 -15.07 -6.31
CA GLY A 70 5.00 -14.03 -5.47
C GLY A 70 5.58 -12.85 -6.26
N ALA A 71 5.96 -13.08 -7.53
CA ALA A 71 6.40 -12.05 -8.46
C ALA A 71 5.29 -11.06 -8.89
N PHE A 72 4.06 -11.18 -8.41
CA PHE A 72 3.01 -10.16 -8.57
C PHE A 72 2.69 -9.43 -7.26
N LEU A 73 3.22 -9.92 -6.13
CA LEU A 73 2.85 -9.48 -4.78
C LEU A 73 3.85 -8.51 -4.15
N HIS A 74 4.74 -7.89 -4.93
CA HIS A 74 5.70 -6.92 -4.38
C HIS A 74 5.00 -5.73 -3.70
N ASN A 75 3.83 -5.32 -4.19
CA ASN A 75 3.03 -4.26 -3.56
C ASN A 75 2.17 -4.77 -2.39
N GLY A 76 2.32 -6.02 -1.98
CA GLY A 76 1.42 -6.68 -1.02
C GLY A 76 0.08 -7.10 -1.64
N THR A 77 -0.79 -7.63 -0.79
CA THR A 77 -2.14 -8.07 -1.15
C THR A 77 -3.18 -7.05 -0.74
N LEU A 78 -4.30 -6.99 -1.46
CA LEU A 78 -5.38 -6.05 -1.16
C LEU A 78 -5.90 -6.21 0.29
N ALA A 79 -6.12 -7.44 0.72
CA ALA A 79 -6.56 -7.75 2.07
C ALA A 79 -5.60 -7.26 3.17
N MET A 80 -4.29 -7.21 2.91
CA MET A 80 -3.31 -6.67 3.86
C MET A 80 -3.50 -5.16 4.06
N PHE A 81 -3.79 -4.41 3.00
CA PHE A 81 -4.05 -2.97 3.08
C PHE A 81 -5.41 -2.68 3.71
N GLU A 82 -6.46 -3.41 3.33
CA GLU A 82 -7.80 -3.26 3.92
C GLU A 82 -7.81 -3.49 5.43
N LYS A 83 -7.05 -4.48 5.92
CA LYS A 83 -6.86 -4.72 7.37
C LYS A 83 -6.19 -3.54 8.10
N GLN A 84 -5.45 -2.70 7.39
CA GLN A 84 -4.83 -1.49 7.94
C GLN A 84 -5.72 -0.25 7.74
N GLY A 85 -6.97 -0.41 7.29
CA GLY A 85 -7.92 0.67 7.09
C GLY A 85 -7.74 1.44 5.78
N PHE A 86 -7.02 0.88 4.80
CA PHE A 86 -7.05 1.42 3.45
C PHE A 86 -8.37 1.09 2.76
N VAL A 87 -8.83 2.02 1.93
CA VAL A 87 -10.02 1.84 1.09
C VAL A 87 -9.63 1.73 -0.38
N ARG A 88 -10.44 1.00 -1.15
CA ARG A 88 -10.29 0.93 -2.61
C ARG A 88 -10.74 2.25 -3.22
N ASN A 89 -9.88 2.89 -3.99
CA ASN A 89 -10.22 4.08 -4.78
C ASN A 89 -10.70 3.66 -6.18
N ARG A 90 -9.80 3.07 -6.98
CA ARG A 90 -10.09 2.67 -8.37
C ARG A 90 -9.29 1.46 -8.80
N ARG A 91 -9.82 0.69 -9.76
CA ARG A 91 -9.13 -0.47 -10.34
C ARG A 91 -8.32 -0.03 -11.57
N ILE A 92 -7.03 -0.33 -11.58
CA ILE A 92 -6.09 0.07 -12.66
C ILE A 92 -5.58 -1.11 -13.49
N GLY A 93 -5.95 -2.34 -13.11
CA GLY A 93 -5.65 -3.55 -13.87
C GLY A 93 -6.58 -4.69 -13.48
N LYS A 94 -6.44 -5.85 -14.14
CA LYS A 94 -7.37 -6.97 -13.93
C LYS A 94 -7.51 -7.35 -12.46
N HIS A 95 -6.47 -7.28 -11.64
CA HIS A 95 -6.59 -7.54 -10.20
C HIS A 95 -5.86 -6.49 -9.37
N ARG A 96 -5.59 -5.32 -9.95
CA ARG A 96 -4.79 -4.28 -9.31
C ARG A 96 -5.62 -3.07 -8.99
N TRP A 97 -5.54 -2.64 -7.75
CA TRP A 97 -6.29 -1.51 -7.22
C TRP A 97 -5.33 -0.40 -6.83
N VAL A 98 -5.77 0.84 -6.97
CA VAL A 98 -5.28 1.94 -6.17
C VAL A 98 -6.04 1.89 -4.84
N VAL A 99 -5.29 1.87 -3.75
CA VAL A 99 -5.84 1.95 -2.39
C VAL A 99 -5.24 3.13 -1.67
N GLU A 100 -6.05 3.78 -0.85
CA GLU A 100 -5.70 5.02 -0.18
C GLU A 100 -6.08 4.95 1.31
N LYS A 101 -5.29 5.61 2.16
CA LYS A 101 -5.58 5.82 3.57
C LYS A 101 -5.10 7.21 3.98
N MET A 102 -5.97 7.95 4.67
CA MET A 102 -5.56 9.15 5.39
C MET A 102 -4.93 8.77 6.72
N VAL A 103 -3.69 9.21 6.95
CA VAL A 103 -2.98 9.02 8.21
C VAL A 103 -2.90 10.37 8.92
N SER A 104 -3.43 10.44 10.13
CA SER A 104 -3.33 11.63 10.97
C SER A 104 -1.91 11.78 11.54
N PRO A 105 -1.43 13.02 11.78
CA PRO A 105 -0.20 13.24 12.53
C PRO A 105 -0.26 12.55 13.91
N ALA A 106 0.87 12.02 14.37
CA ALA A 106 1.01 11.60 15.76
C ALA A 106 0.85 12.83 16.67
N ILE A 107 0.06 12.70 17.74
CA ILE A 107 0.01 13.74 18.77
C ILE A 107 1.36 13.74 19.47
N VAL A 108 2.16 14.77 19.23
CA VAL A 108 3.32 15.06 20.09
C VAL A 108 2.74 15.58 21.40
N ALA A 109 2.74 14.74 22.44
CA ALA A 109 2.57 15.24 23.79
C ALA A 109 3.77 16.16 24.04
N GLY A 110 3.52 17.46 24.19
CA GLY A 110 4.57 18.44 24.46
C GLY A 110 5.26 18.12 25.78
N ASP A 111 6.59 18.22 25.78
CA ASP A 111 7.46 18.24 26.96
C ASP A 111 7.20 19.49 27.84
#